data_AF-A0AA96QW79-F1
#
_entry.id   AF-A0AA96QW79-F1
#
_cell.length_a   1.000
_cell.length_b   1.000
_cell.length_c   1.000
_cell.angle_alpha   90.00
_cell.angle_beta   90.00
_cell.angle_gamma   90.00
#
_symmetry.space_group_name_H-M   'P 1'
#
loop_
_entity.id
_entity.type
_entity.pdbx_description
1 polymer ?
#
loop_
_entity_poly.entity_id
_entity_poly.type
_entity_poly.pdbx_seq_one_letter_code
_entity_poly.pdbx_strand_id
1 'polypeptide(L)'
;MTPLPPPGHPDPKDIAMTAGSDAVPPHQPAAAAPDTDLPPDDTAPHPEPPQPDEETAFLLREGLPVDATVLVPSMGPTPMRVPDNAWAMLVLAVDILGDIDPDTAGQVALLAGTWLADQPPADLHAGDLVVRPLPPEQDPAVPGDVHLADVEMLLAYRGRWMPLGLWAGVDERWPWTLAPTVAAAMRLYIDAAETLSRDVVLGSERPGSSPLRWAGTVLNDLMSADLVDYGEELVWERRAGEIRHTARLRIDGTFLLADGERVFATPSAAATALSGKHHHGWTAWRRTADGRSLADLRADLRARGDR
;
A
#
# COMPACT_ATOMS: atom_id res chain seq x y z
N MET A 1 -2.65 55.84 24.50
CA MET A 1 -3.25 54.86 23.57
C MET A 1 -4.45 54.27 24.28
N THR A 2 -5.63 54.40 23.70
CA THR A 2 -6.91 54.04 24.34
C THR A 2 -7.32 52.64 23.86
N PRO A 3 -7.68 51.70 24.76
CA PRO A 3 -8.10 50.36 24.33
C PRO A 3 -9.51 50.38 23.74
N LEU A 4 -9.72 49.66 22.63
CA LEU A 4 -11.04 49.40 22.06
C LEU A 4 -11.80 48.34 22.89
N PRO A 5 -13.14 48.41 22.98
CA PRO A 5 -13.97 47.34 23.53
C PRO A 5 -14.18 46.19 22.52
N PRO A 6 -14.48 44.96 22.98
CA PRO A 6 -14.68 43.80 22.12
C PRO A 6 -16.06 43.77 21.42
N PRO A 7 -16.20 43.13 20.25
CA PRO A 7 -17.48 42.92 19.59
C PRO A 7 -18.29 41.81 20.26
N GLY A 8 -19.60 42.03 20.43
CA GLY A 8 -20.52 41.08 21.07
C GLY A 8 -21.20 40.11 20.10
N HIS A 9 -21.58 38.94 20.61
CA HIS A 9 -22.48 38.00 19.94
C HIS A 9 -23.91 38.57 19.81
N PRO A 10 -24.60 38.38 18.68
CA PRO A 10 -26.05 38.51 18.59
C PRO A 10 -26.75 37.22 19.00
N ASP A 11 -27.73 37.32 19.90
CA ASP A 11 -28.66 36.25 20.28
C ASP A 11 -29.98 36.39 19.48
N PRO A 12 -30.71 35.31 19.16
CA PRO A 12 -31.76 35.33 18.14
C PRO A 12 -33.14 35.71 18.70
N LYS A 13 -33.94 36.44 17.92
CA LYS A 13 -35.41 36.49 18.06
C LYS A 13 -36.13 37.01 16.83
N ASP A 14 -37.38 36.57 16.73
CA ASP A 14 -38.48 37.05 15.90
C ASP A 14 -38.37 36.89 14.37
N ILE A 15 -39.05 35.87 13.84
CA ILE A 15 -40.25 36.04 13.01
C ILE A 15 -41.23 34.89 13.33
N ALA A 16 -42.53 35.18 13.29
CA ALA A 16 -43.59 34.38 13.89
C ALA A 16 -44.34 33.46 12.89
N MET A 17 -45.09 32.47 13.44
CA MET A 17 -46.53 32.15 13.19
C MET A 17 -47.09 32.13 11.75
N THR A 18 -48.07 31.32 11.29
CA THR A 18 -49.07 30.33 11.82
C THR A 18 -49.76 29.71 10.57
N ALA A 19 -50.59 28.66 10.54
CA ALA A 19 -51.03 27.59 11.46
C ALA A 19 -51.80 26.53 10.60
N GLY A 20 -52.17 25.37 11.16
CA GLY A 20 -53.11 24.43 10.54
C GLY A 20 -53.21 23.08 11.24
N SER A 21 -54.18 22.93 12.15
CA SER A 21 -54.42 21.69 12.92
C SER A 21 -55.75 21.03 12.55
N ASP A 22 -55.74 19.69 12.56
CA ASP A 22 -56.82 18.73 12.87
C ASP A 22 -58.28 18.95 12.45
N ALA A 23 -58.84 17.90 11.81
CA ALA A 23 -60.16 17.36 12.17
C ALA A 23 -60.35 15.88 11.74
N VAL A 24 -60.75 15.04 12.70
CA VAL A 24 -61.30 13.67 12.59
C VAL A 24 -62.59 13.70 13.43
N PRO A 25 -63.79 13.21 13.02
CA PRO A 25 -64.16 11.76 12.95
C PRO A 25 -65.34 11.48 11.96
N PRO A 26 -66.24 10.46 12.09
CA PRO A 26 -66.28 9.19 12.85
C PRO A 26 -66.60 7.90 12.03
N HIS A 27 -66.65 6.73 12.70
CA HIS A 27 -67.06 5.42 12.16
C HIS A 27 -68.59 5.21 12.04
N GLN A 28 -69.07 4.38 11.08
CA GLN A 28 -69.81 3.10 11.28
C GLN A 28 -70.29 2.45 9.93
N PRO A 29 -70.86 1.20 9.85
CA PRO A 29 -70.29 0.19 8.93
C PRO A 29 -71.25 -0.51 7.94
N ALA A 30 -70.67 -1.51 7.23
CA ALA A 30 -71.27 -2.72 6.65
C ALA A 30 -71.73 -2.74 5.17
N ALA A 31 -70.98 -3.50 4.35
CA ALA A 31 -71.49 -4.54 3.43
C ALA A 31 -70.33 -5.42 2.91
N ALA A 32 -70.52 -6.74 2.87
CA ALA A 32 -69.63 -7.69 2.16
C ALA A 32 -70.10 -7.84 0.69
N ALA A 33 -69.43 -8.45 -0.29
CA ALA A 33 -68.23 -9.32 -0.41
C ALA A 33 -67.75 -9.25 -1.90
N PRO A 34 -66.99 -10.20 -2.48
CA PRO A 34 -65.97 -11.13 -1.97
C PRO A 34 -64.60 -10.95 -2.70
N ASP A 35 -63.66 -11.87 -2.42
CA ASP A 35 -62.38 -12.17 -3.08
C ASP A 35 -61.96 -11.40 -4.35
N THR A 36 -60.74 -10.87 -4.29
CA THR A 36 -59.83 -10.89 -5.43
C THR A 36 -58.44 -11.17 -4.87
N ASP A 37 -57.86 -12.34 -5.22
CA ASP A 37 -56.54 -12.76 -4.75
C ASP A 37 -55.49 -11.70 -5.07
N LEU A 38 -54.93 -11.07 -4.04
CA LEU A 38 -53.66 -10.37 -4.15
C LEU A 38 -52.55 -11.44 -4.21
N PRO A 39 -51.72 -11.48 -5.27
CA PRO A 39 -50.53 -12.31 -5.24
C PRO A 39 -49.64 -11.85 -4.06
N PRO A 40 -48.96 -12.78 -3.37
CA PRO A 40 -48.07 -12.41 -2.29
C PRO A 40 -47.00 -11.45 -2.83
N ASP A 41 -46.71 -10.42 -2.04
CA ASP A 41 -45.65 -9.46 -2.31
C ASP A 41 -44.31 -10.22 -2.33
N ASP A 42 -43.83 -10.53 -3.53
CA ASP A 42 -42.67 -11.37 -3.77
C ASP A 42 -41.41 -10.55 -3.47
N THR A 43 -41.20 -10.32 -2.17
CA THR A 43 -39.97 -9.75 -1.61
C THR A 43 -38.88 -10.82 -1.70
N ALA A 44 -38.55 -11.18 -2.94
CA ALA A 44 -37.36 -11.92 -3.26
C ALA A 44 -36.19 -11.11 -2.68
N PRO A 45 -35.41 -11.66 -1.73
CA PRO A 45 -34.23 -10.96 -1.26
C PRO A 45 -33.33 -10.77 -2.47
N HIS A 46 -33.09 -9.52 -2.86
CA HIS A 46 -31.99 -9.22 -3.78
C HIS A 46 -30.76 -9.89 -3.17
N PRO A 47 -30.06 -10.78 -3.90
CA PRO A 47 -28.81 -11.32 -3.40
C PRO A 47 -27.88 -10.12 -3.24
N GLU A 48 -27.59 -9.75 -1.99
CA GLU A 48 -26.52 -8.80 -1.72
C GLU A 48 -25.27 -9.32 -2.45
N PRO A 49 -24.53 -8.44 -3.15
CA PRO A 49 -23.28 -8.85 -3.76
C PRO A 49 -22.43 -9.51 -2.66
N PRO A 50 -21.82 -10.68 -2.92
CA PRO A 50 -21.10 -11.42 -1.90
C PRO A 50 -20.07 -10.48 -1.26
N GLN A 51 -20.24 -10.21 0.03
CA GLN A 51 -19.31 -9.38 0.77
C GLN A 51 -17.93 -10.01 0.63
N PRO A 52 -16.89 -9.26 0.24
CA PRO A 52 -15.54 -9.79 0.21
C PRO A 52 -15.19 -10.33 1.58
N ASP A 53 -14.43 -11.43 1.63
CA ASP A 53 -13.90 -11.93 2.89
C ASP A 53 -13.03 -10.86 3.59
N GLU A 54 -12.84 -11.03 4.90
CA GLU A 54 -12.17 -10.03 5.73
C GLU A 54 -10.75 -9.70 5.22
N GLU A 55 -10.06 -10.71 4.68
CA GLU A 55 -8.73 -10.54 4.07
C GLU A 55 -8.80 -9.72 2.77
N THR A 56 -9.67 -10.07 1.83
CA THR A 56 -9.86 -9.28 0.59
C THR A 56 -10.27 -7.85 0.89
N ALA A 57 -11.17 -7.64 1.86
CA ALA A 57 -11.58 -6.31 2.31
C ALA A 57 -10.42 -5.52 2.93
N PHE A 58 -9.52 -6.19 3.67
CA PHE A 58 -8.31 -5.58 4.24
C PHE A 58 -7.27 -5.23 3.16
N LEU A 59 -7.03 -6.13 2.20
CA LEU A 59 -6.10 -5.90 1.08
C LEU A 59 -6.55 -4.69 0.23
N LEU A 60 -7.82 -4.65 -0.15
CA LEU A 60 -8.42 -3.49 -0.86
C LEU A 60 -8.36 -2.20 -0.03
N ARG A 61 -8.49 -2.31 1.30
CA ARG A 61 -8.42 -1.17 2.21
C ARG A 61 -7.00 -0.57 2.28
N GLU A 62 -5.96 -1.38 2.32
CA GLU A 62 -4.59 -0.88 2.36
C GLU A 62 -3.98 -0.60 0.97
N GLY A 63 -4.65 -1.04 -0.11
CA GLY A 63 -4.20 -0.88 -1.50
C GLY A 63 -3.13 -1.89 -1.89
N LEU A 64 -3.27 -3.12 -1.40
CA LEU A 64 -2.39 -4.26 -1.67
C LEU A 64 -2.94 -5.14 -2.80
N PRO A 65 -2.07 -5.90 -3.50
CA PRO A 65 -2.50 -6.96 -4.43
C PRO A 65 -3.38 -8.02 -3.75
N VAL A 66 -4.28 -8.63 -4.52
CA VAL A 66 -5.22 -9.67 -4.02
C VAL A 66 -4.54 -11.00 -3.68
N ASP A 67 -3.32 -11.22 -4.15
CA ASP A 67 -2.45 -12.36 -3.86
C ASP A 67 -1.51 -12.13 -2.67
N ALA A 68 -1.54 -10.94 -2.06
CA ALA A 68 -0.66 -10.62 -0.95
C ALA A 68 -1.08 -11.34 0.34
N THR A 69 -0.12 -12.00 0.98
CA THR A 69 -0.27 -12.60 2.32
C THR A 69 -0.13 -11.51 3.39
N VAL A 70 -1.13 -11.37 4.27
CA VAL A 70 -1.03 -10.49 5.44
C VAL A 70 -0.47 -11.28 6.63
N LEU A 71 0.72 -10.89 7.10
CA LEU A 71 1.38 -11.50 8.25
C LEU A 71 0.97 -10.84 9.57
N VAL A 72 0.84 -9.49 9.56
CA VAL A 72 0.33 -8.70 10.69
C VAL A 72 -0.75 -7.75 10.17
N PRO A 73 -1.95 -7.70 10.78
CA PRO A 73 -2.46 -8.68 11.75
C PRO A 73 -2.56 -10.08 11.11
N SER A 74 -2.28 -11.14 11.87
CA SER A 74 -2.37 -12.50 11.31
C SER A 74 -3.83 -12.88 11.11
N MET A 75 -4.23 -13.05 9.84
CA MET A 75 -5.54 -13.57 9.45
C MET A 75 -5.50 -15.09 9.11
N GLY A 76 -4.30 -15.68 9.11
CA GLY A 76 -4.05 -17.10 8.90
C GLY A 76 -2.81 -17.59 9.64
N PRO A 77 -2.39 -18.85 9.45
CA PRO A 77 -1.19 -19.40 10.07
C PRO A 77 0.07 -18.70 9.54
N THR A 78 1.00 -18.32 10.44
CA THR A 78 2.28 -17.75 10.05
C THR A 78 3.08 -18.74 9.19
N PRO A 79 3.57 -18.34 8.00
CA PRO A 79 4.42 -19.21 7.18
C PRO A 79 5.78 -19.40 7.86
N MET A 80 6.03 -20.62 8.33
CA MET A 80 7.30 -21.02 8.94
C MET A 80 8.32 -21.56 7.92
N ARG A 81 7.93 -21.75 6.66
CA ARG A 81 8.80 -22.17 5.55
C ARG A 81 8.44 -21.40 4.29
N VAL A 82 9.40 -21.19 3.38
CA VAL A 82 9.13 -20.79 2.00
C VAL A 82 8.31 -21.92 1.33
N PRO A 83 7.19 -21.62 0.63
CA PRO A 83 6.45 -22.61 -0.16
C PRO A 83 7.31 -23.31 -1.23
N ASP A 84 6.98 -24.56 -1.57
CA ASP A 84 7.77 -25.40 -2.50
C ASP A 84 8.00 -24.77 -3.90
N ASN A 85 7.13 -23.84 -4.30
CA ASN A 85 7.17 -23.11 -5.58
C ASN A 85 7.63 -21.64 -5.43
N ALA A 86 8.29 -21.29 -4.33
CA ALA A 86 8.75 -19.94 -4.03
C ALA A 86 10.23 -19.89 -3.61
N TRP A 87 10.83 -18.71 -3.75
CA TRP A 87 12.18 -18.40 -3.32
C TRP A 87 12.21 -17.54 -2.03
N ALA A 88 11.33 -16.53 -1.97
CA ALA A 88 11.23 -15.56 -0.88
C ALA A 88 9.90 -14.80 -0.91
N MET A 89 9.49 -14.21 0.21
CA MET A 89 8.39 -13.25 0.26
C MET A 89 8.91 -11.83 0.04
N LEU A 90 8.45 -11.14 -1.00
CA LEU A 90 8.65 -9.70 -1.19
C LEU A 90 7.78 -8.92 -0.22
N VAL A 91 8.38 -8.04 0.59
CA VAL A 91 7.64 -7.15 1.48
C VAL A 91 6.94 -6.08 0.66
N LEU A 92 5.61 -6.01 0.77
CA LEU A 92 4.76 -5.07 0.06
C LEU A 92 4.32 -3.88 0.92
N ALA A 93 4.14 -4.08 2.23
CA ALA A 93 3.90 -3.00 3.16
C ALA A 93 4.32 -3.35 4.59
N VAL A 94 4.70 -2.32 5.35
CA VAL A 94 4.93 -2.40 6.79
C VAL A 94 4.49 -1.10 7.48
N ASP A 95 3.89 -1.24 8.66
CA ASP A 95 3.40 -0.14 9.48
C ASP A 95 3.73 -0.39 10.95
N ILE A 96 4.40 0.58 11.57
CA ILE A 96 4.73 0.62 12.99
C ILE A 96 4.04 1.86 13.53
N LEU A 97 3.13 1.69 14.48
CA LEU A 97 2.38 2.79 15.07
C LEU A 97 3.34 3.76 15.76
N GLY A 98 3.31 5.02 15.35
CA GLY A 98 4.13 6.08 15.92
C GLY A 98 3.61 6.56 17.29
N ASP A 99 4.37 7.46 17.92
CA ASP A 99 4.17 7.94 19.29
C ASP A 99 2.92 8.84 19.50
N ILE A 100 1.92 8.78 18.61
CA ILE A 100 0.65 9.53 18.72
C ILE A 100 -0.17 9.04 19.92
N ASP A 101 -0.13 7.73 20.16
CA ASP A 101 -0.73 7.06 21.32
C ASP A 101 0.36 6.24 22.02
N PRO A 102 0.74 6.56 23.27
CA PRO A 102 1.83 5.88 23.97
C PRO A 102 1.53 4.42 24.31
N ASP A 103 0.25 4.02 24.36
CA ASP A 103 -0.14 2.64 24.65
C ASP A 103 0.02 1.73 23.40
N THR A 104 -0.04 2.32 22.20
CA THR A 104 0.17 1.62 20.92
C THR A 104 1.47 1.97 20.19
N ALA A 105 2.26 2.92 20.71
CA ALA A 105 3.57 3.29 20.18
C ALA A 105 4.51 2.08 20.02
N GLY A 106 5.12 1.95 18.83
CA GLY A 106 6.01 0.84 18.48
C GLY A 106 5.31 -0.48 18.17
N GLN A 107 3.97 -0.58 18.30
CA GLN A 107 3.25 -1.79 17.89
C GLN A 107 3.22 -1.92 16.37
N VAL A 108 3.30 -3.17 15.89
CA VAL A 108 3.22 -3.50 14.46
C VAL A 108 1.75 -3.55 14.06
N ALA A 109 1.32 -2.64 13.19
CA ALA A 109 -0.05 -2.60 12.67
C ALA A 109 -0.20 -3.26 11.29
N LEU A 110 0.88 -3.35 10.52
CA LEU A 110 0.90 -4.01 9.22
C LEU A 110 2.25 -4.67 8.97
N LEU A 111 2.23 -5.90 8.48
CA LEU A 111 3.30 -6.47 7.67
C LEU A 111 2.64 -7.39 6.64
N ALA A 112 2.87 -7.12 5.36
CA ALA A 112 2.30 -7.90 4.26
C ALA A 112 3.30 -8.07 3.12
N GLY A 113 3.18 -9.16 2.38
CA GLY A 113 4.07 -9.48 1.27
C GLY A 113 3.45 -10.42 0.23
N THR A 114 4.14 -10.67 -0.87
CA THR A 114 3.76 -11.69 -1.87
C THR A 114 4.93 -12.64 -2.13
N TRP A 115 4.65 -13.88 -2.49
CA TRP A 115 5.67 -14.90 -2.75
C TRP A 115 6.24 -14.77 -4.15
N LEU A 116 7.55 -14.58 -4.24
CA LEU A 116 8.29 -14.62 -5.51
C LEU A 116 8.67 -16.06 -5.83
N ALA A 117 8.31 -16.55 -7.02
CA ALA A 117 8.66 -17.89 -7.49
C ALA A 117 10.19 -18.07 -7.61
N ASP A 118 10.84 -17.15 -8.32
CA ASP A 118 12.27 -17.15 -8.61
C ASP A 118 12.98 -15.93 -8.00
N GLN A 119 14.30 -16.03 -7.85
CA GLN A 119 15.14 -14.89 -7.50
C GLN A 119 15.17 -13.85 -8.64
N PRO A 120 14.72 -12.60 -8.42
CA PRO A 120 14.81 -11.55 -9.41
C PRO A 120 16.26 -11.03 -9.57
N PRO A 121 16.61 -10.42 -10.72
CA PRO A 121 17.90 -9.76 -10.87
C PRO A 121 17.90 -8.45 -10.05
N ALA A 122 18.86 -8.31 -9.13
CA ALA A 122 18.85 -7.27 -8.09
C ALA A 122 19.21 -5.85 -8.57
N ASP A 123 19.58 -5.70 -9.84
CA ASP A 123 19.77 -4.43 -10.54
C ASP A 123 18.42 -3.83 -10.96
N LEU A 124 17.54 -4.62 -11.57
CA LEU A 124 16.15 -4.22 -11.87
C LEU A 124 15.30 -4.09 -10.59
N HIS A 125 15.69 -4.77 -9.51
CA HIS A 125 14.93 -4.81 -8.25
C HIS A 125 15.52 -3.93 -7.13
N ALA A 126 16.33 -2.92 -7.45
CA ALA A 126 16.97 -2.06 -6.45
C ALA A 126 15.94 -1.41 -5.47
N GLY A 127 16.06 -1.75 -4.17
CA GLY A 127 15.18 -1.33 -3.10
C GLY A 127 14.14 -2.37 -2.67
N ASP A 128 13.96 -3.46 -3.42
CA ASP A 128 13.10 -4.56 -3.03
C ASP A 128 13.71 -5.29 -1.82
N LEU A 129 12.87 -5.52 -0.80
CA LEU A 129 13.23 -6.21 0.43
C LEU A 129 12.46 -7.53 0.49
N VAL A 130 13.15 -8.65 0.70
CA VAL A 130 12.54 -9.97 0.80
C VAL A 130 12.87 -10.66 2.12
N VAL A 131 11.96 -11.54 2.55
CA VAL A 131 12.08 -12.36 3.75
C VAL A 131 11.95 -13.84 3.39
N ARG A 132 12.79 -14.69 3.99
CA ARG A 132 12.89 -16.13 3.71
C ARG A 132 12.82 -16.91 5.02
N PRO A 133 11.65 -17.46 5.41
CA PRO A 133 11.56 -18.41 6.51
C PRO A 133 12.11 -19.78 6.06
N LEU A 134 13.23 -20.18 6.64
CA LEU A 134 14.00 -21.39 6.35
C LEU A 134 13.74 -22.45 7.43
N PRO A 135 13.98 -23.75 7.15
CA PRO A 135 14.09 -24.74 8.21
C PRO A 135 15.22 -24.34 9.18
N PRO A 136 15.03 -24.50 10.50
CA PRO A 136 16.04 -24.13 11.48
C PRO A 136 17.28 -25.01 11.33
N GLU A 137 18.46 -24.42 11.50
CA GLU A 137 19.75 -25.14 11.47
C GLU A 137 19.88 -26.05 12.71
N GLN A 138 19.33 -27.26 12.60
CA GLN A 138 19.32 -28.26 13.67
C GLN A 138 20.28 -29.43 13.39
N ASP A 139 20.73 -30.08 14.48
CA ASP A 139 21.42 -31.37 14.40
C ASP A 139 20.49 -32.40 13.71
N PRO A 140 20.92 -33.06 12.62
CA PRO A 140 20.09 -34.04 11.89
C PRO A 140 19.66 -35.25 12.74
N ALA A 141 20.19 -35.43 13.95
CA ALA A 141 19.73 -36.42 14.92
C ALA A 141 18.45 -36.03 15.68
N VAL A 142 18.02 -34.75 15.63
CA VAL A 142 16.83 -34.23 16.33
C VAL A 142 15.68 -34.03 15.32
N PRO A 143 14.46 -34.52 15.60
CA PRO A 143 13.30 -34.20 14.76
C PRO A 143 13.04 -32.69 14.74
N GLY A 144 13.04 -32.10 13.55
CA GLY A 144 12.87 -30.66 13.36
C GLY A 144 11.58 -30.14 13.99
N ASP A 145 11.68 -29.11 14.83
CA ASP A 145 10.50 -28.40 15.32
C ASP A 145 9.86 -27.62 14.17
N VAL A 146 8.60 -27.97 13.87
CA VAL A 146 7.81 -27.34 12.80
C VAL A 146 7.32 -25.95 13.17
N HIS A 147 7.29 -25.61 14.46
CA HIS A 147 6.91 -24.29 14.98
C HIS A 147 8.10 -23.32 15.12
N LEU A 148 9.32 -23.76 14.78
CA LEU A 148 10.51 -22.89 14.72
C LEU A 148 11.00 -22.74 13.29
N ALA A 149 11.49 -21.55 12.95
CA ALA A 149 12.12 -21.22 11.67
C ALA A 149 13.40 -20.41 11.91
N ASP A 150 14.33 -20.49 10.96
CA ASP A 150 15.37 -19.48 10.83
C ASP A 150 14.92 -18.50 9.75
N VAL A 151 14.83 -17.21 10.05
CA VAL A 151 14.32 -16.23 9.07
C VAL A 151 15.46 -15.37 8.56
N GLU A 152 15.71 -15.40 7.25
CA GLU A 152 16.69 -14.55 6.57
C GLU A 152 15.98 -13.34 5.93
N MET A 153 16.61 -12.16 5.98
CA MET A 153 16.16 -10.95 5.29
C MET A 153 17.21 -10.49 4.27
N LEU A 154 16.80 -10.25 3.03
CA LEU A 154 17.68 -9.81 1.94
C LEU A 154 17.18 -8.49 1.32
N LEU A 155 18.09 -7.59 0.99
CA LEU A 155 17.82 -6.34 0.26
C LEU A 155 18.48 -6.36 -1.11
N ALA A 156 17.74 -6.08 -2.18
CA ALA A 156 18.32 -5.83 -3.49
C ALA A 156 18.97 -4.43 -3.51
N TYR A 157 20.30 -4.40 -3.59
CA TYR A 157 21.08 -3.16 -3.58
C TYR A 157 22.30 -3.29 -4.48
N ARG A 158 22.52 -2.30 -5.36
CA ARG A 158 23.67 -2.20 -6.27
C ARG A 158 23.93 -3.49 -7.07
N GLY A 159 22.87 -4.10 -7.61
CA GLY A 159 22.96 -5.30 -8.44
C GLY A 159 23.18 -6.61 -7.66
N ARG A 160 22.99 -6.63 -6.34
CA ARG A 160 23.10 -7.83 -5.49
C ARG A 160 21.99 -7.91 -4.46
N TRP A 161 21.56 -9.13 -4.16
CA TRP A 161 20.80 -9.41 -2.94
C TRP A 161 21.78 -9.50 -1.78
N MET A 162 21.70 -8.55 -0.85
CA MET A 162 22.57 -8.47 0.33
C MET A 162 21.81 -8.97 1.57
N PRO A 163 22.38 -9.87 2.39
CA PRO A 163 21.77 -10.23 3.67
C PRO A 163 21.81 -9.05 4.64
N LEU A 164 20.65 -8.72 5.21
CA LEU A 164 20.51 -7.73 6.28
C LEU A 164 20.52 -8.37 7.67
N GLY A 165 20.05 -9.61 7.78
CA GLY A 165 20.00 -10.34 9.05
C GLY A 165 19.50 -11.77 8.90
N LEU A 166 19.80 -12.58 9.92
CA LEU A 166 19.32 -13.94 10.12
C LEU A 166 18.85 -14.05 11.58
N TRP A 167 17.61 -14.47 11.78
CA TRP A 167 17.02 -14.69 13.10
C TRP A 167 16.79 -16.19 13.27
N ALA A 168 17.66 -16.86 14.02
CA ALA A 168 17.59 -18.30 14.20
C ALA A 168 16.58 -18.71 15.28
N GLY A 169 15.87 -19.82 15.06
CA GLY A 169 14.96 -20.44 16.02
C GLY A 169 13.79 -19.55 16.48
N VAL A 170 13.23 -18.73 15.59
CA VAL A 170 12.06 -17.89 15.89
C VAL A 170 10.75 -18.65 15.71
N ASP A 171 9.76 -18.30 16.53
CA ASP A 171 8.43 -18.90 16.53
C ASP A 171 7.47 -18.21 15.54
N GLU A 172 6.19 -18.59 15.57
CA GLU A 172 5.10 -18.03 14.75
C GLU A 172 4.91 -16.51 14.91
N ARG A 173 5.57 -15.86 15.88
CA ARG A 173 5.55 -14.40 16.08
C ARG A 173 6.68 -13.67 15.38
N TRP A 174 7.53 -14.36 14.60
CA TRP A 174 8.59 -13.74 13.81
C TRP A 174 8.14 -12.51 12.99
N PRO A 175 6.90 -12.42 12.43
CA PRO A 175 6.47 -11.22 11.71
C PRO A 175 6.54 -9.94 12.55
N TRP A 176 6.12 -10.00 13.82
CA TRP A 176 6.20 -8.87 14.75
C TRP A 176 7.64 -8.57 15.18
N THR A 177 8.48 -9.60 15.33
CA THR A 177 9.90 -9.43 15.66
C THR A 177 10.68 -8.76 14.53
N LEU A 178 10.38 -9.11 13.27
CA LEU A 178 11.10 -8.58 12.11
C LEU A 178 10.57 -7.22 11.63
N ALA A 179 9.28 -6.92 11.77
CA ALA A 179 8.66 -5.72 11.21
C ALA A 179 9.37 -4.38 11.56
N PRO A 180 9.88 -4.14 12.79
CA PRO A 180 10.67 -2.94 13.08
C PRO A 180 11.96 -2.85 12.25
N THR A 181 12.62 -3.99 11.99
CA THR A 181 13.82 -4.05 11.14
C THR A 181 13.46 -3.85 9.66
N VAL A 182 12.35 -4.43 9.21
CA VAL A 182 11.79 -4.22 7.86
C VAL A 182 11.51 -2.73 7.63
N ALA A 183 10.80 -2.08 8.55
CA ALA A 183 10.48 -0.65 8.46
C ALA A 183 11.74 0.23 8.46
N ALA A 184 12.70 -0.05 9.34
CA ALA A 184 13.97 0.65 9.37
C ALA A 184 14.77 0.49 8.06
N ALA A 185 14.83 -0.72 7.49
CA ALA A 185 15.52 -0.98 6.22
C ALA A 185 14.86 -0.26 5.04
N MET A 186 13.52 -0.32 4.92
CA MET A 186 12.78 0.38 3.87
C MET A 186 12.95 1.91 3.98
N ARG A 187 12.90 2.45 5.20
CA ARG A 187 13.14 3.87 5.46
C ARG A 187 14.55 4.31 5.08
N LEU A 188 15.57 3.58 5.54
CA LEU A 188 16.98 3.89 5.24
C LEU A 188 17.27 3.86 3.74
N TYR A 189 16.66 2.93 3.00
CA TYR A 189 16.77 2.90 1.54
C TYR A 189 16.12 4.12 0.88
N ILE A 190 14.90 4.49 1.30
CA ILE A 190 14.20 5.69 0.82
C ILE A 190 15.05 6.95 1.09
N ASP A 191 15.48 7.16 2.35
CA ASP A 191 16.25 8.33 2.75
C ASP A 191 17.58 8.43 1.97
N ALA A 192 18.25 7.30 1.71
CA ALA A 192 19.45 7.24 0.89
C ALA A 192 19.19 7.57 -0.60
N ALA A 193 18.11 7.04 -1.19
CA ALA A 193 17.76 7.28 -2.59
C ALA A 193 17.35 8.75 -2.84
N GLU A 194 16.60 9.35 -1.91
CA GLU A 194 16.24 10.78 -1.94
C GLU A 194 17.49 11.66 -1.76
N THR A 195 18.42 11.30 -0.87
CA THR A 195 19.67 12.05 -0.65
C THR A 195 20.55 12.04 -1.90
N LEU A 196 20.82 10.86 -2.47
CA LEU A 196 21.61 10.71 -3.71
C LEU A 196 21.00 11.52 -4.86
N SER A 197 19.67 11.58 -4.93
CA SER A 197 18.97 12.34 -5.97
C SER A 197 19.14 13.85 -5.79
N ARG A 198 19.07 14.37 -4.56
CA ARG A 198 19.35 15.79 -4.29
C ARG A 198 20.78 16.18 -4.64
N ASP A 199 21.75 15.33 -4.30
CA ASP A 199 23.16 15.57 -4.62
C ASP A 199 23.42 15.61 -6.14
N VAL A 200 22.75 14.74 -6.91
CA VAL A 200 22.82 14.73 -8.38
C VAL A 200 22.21 16.00 -8.98
N VAL A 201 21.05 16.47 -8.48
CA VAL A 201 20.42 17.73 -8.92
C VAL A 201 21.36 18.92 -8.68
N LEU A 202 21.87 19.07 -7.45
CA LEU A 202 22.78 20.16 -7.08
C LEU A 202 24.11 20.10 -7.85
N GLY A 203 24.61 18.90 -8.16
CA GLY A 203 25.77 18.70 -9.03
C GLY A 203 25.53 19.08 -10.50
N SER A 204 24.28 19.04 -10.96
CA SER A 204 23.88 19.32 -12.35
C SER A 204 23.69 20.80 -12.66
N GLU A 205 23.60 21.69 -11.66
CA GLU A 205 23.40 23.14 -11.88
C GLU A 205 24.61 23.88 -12.48
N ARG A 206 25.69 23.16 -12.85
CA ARG A 206 26.83 23.75 -13.57
C ARG A 206 26.44 24.13 -15.01
N PRO A 207 26.48 25.43 -15.37
CA PRO A 207 26.04 25.88 -16.69
C PRO A 207 26.94 25.30 -17.79
N GLY A 208 26.32 24.60 -18.74
CA GLY A 208 26.99 23.86 -19.81
C GLY A 208 26.81 22.35 -19.73
N SER A 209 26.35 21.81 -18.61
CA SER A 209 25.92 20.41 -18.50
C SER A 209 24.60 20.24 -19.25
N SER A 210 24.52 19.29 -20.20
CA SER A 210 23.21 18.83 -20.70
C SER A 210 22.38 18.32 -19.52
N PRO A 211 21.04 18.45 -19.53
CA PRO A 211 20.21 17.89 -18.46
C PRO A 211 20.55 16.41 -18.35
N LEU A 212 21.10 16.02 -17.20
CA LEU A 212 21.59 14.67 -16.99
C LEU A 212 20.40 13.73 -17.18
N ARG A 213 20.44 12.90 -18.23
CA ARG A 213 19.63 11.66 -18.22
C ARG A 213 20.07 10.90 -16.99
N TRP A 214 19.12 10.47 -16.17
CA TRP A 214 19.39 9.74 -14.94
C TRP A 214 19.68 8.26 -15.27
N ALA A 215 20.77 8.09 -16.02
CA ALA A 215 21.18 6.81 -16.57
C ALA A 215 21.49 5.82 -15.42
N GLY A 216 20.81 4.68 -15.43
CA GLY A 216 20.99 3.63 -14.43
C GLY A 216 20.00 3.62 -13.26
N THR A 217 18.85 4.31 -13.35
CA THR A 217 17.68 3.92 -12.56
C THR A 217 16.73 3.08 -13.42
N VAL A 218 16.12 2.06 -12.80
CA VAL A 218 15.18 1.12 -13.46
C VAL A 218 14.05 1.86 -14.18
N LEU A 219 13.62 3.01 -13.67
CA LEU A 219 12.58 3.82 -14.29
C LEU A 219 13.06 4.57 -15.54
N ASN A 220 14.33 4.96 -15.60
CA ASN A 220 14.96 5.46 -16.82
C ASN A 220 15.19 4.33 -17.83
N ASP A 221 15.41 3.09 -17.38
CA ASP A 221 15.50 1.92 -18.26
C ASP A 221 14.11 1.57 -18.85
N LEU A 222 13.03 1.68 -18.06
CA LEU A 222 11.64 1.57 -18.54
C LEU A 222 11.30 2.64 -19.59
N MET A 223 11.67 3.91 -19.35
CA MET A 223 11.50 4.97 -20.36
C MET A 223 12.37 4.74 -21.60
N SER A 224 13.59 4.24 -21.44
CA SER A 224 14.50 3.96 -22.57
C SER A 224 14.08 2.74 -23.41
N ALA A 225 13.21 1.89 -22.86
CA ALA A 225 12.60 0.74 -23.52
C ALA A 225 11.19 1.03 -24.08
N ASP A 226 10.73 2.29 -24.08
CA ASP A 226 9.37 2.70 -24.47
C ASP A 226 8.26 1.88 -23.74
N LEU A 227 8.49 1.56 -22.45
CA LEU A 227 7.52 0.88 -21.60
C LEU A 227 6.66 1.85 -20.79
N VAL A 228 7.18 3.04 -20.48
CA VAL A 228 6.50 4.15 -19.78
C VAL A 228 6.92 5.46 -20.43
N ASP A 229 5.98 6.39 -20.62
CA ASP A 229 6.26 7.68 -21.26
C ASP A 229 6.58 8.80 -20.24
N TYR A 230 7.33 9.81 -20.69
CA TYR A 230 7.44 11.07 -19.95
C TYR A 230 6.08 11.75 -19.82
N GLY A 231 5.76 12.25 -18.63
CA GLY A 231 4.50 12.89 -18.31
C GLY A 231 3.35 11.91 -18.09
N GLU A 232 3.61 10.61 -18.20
CA GLU A 232 2.60 9.58 -17.97
C GLU A 232 2.05 9.65 -16.54
N GLU A 233 0.72 9.59 -16.44
CA GLU A 233 0.01 9.66 -15.18
C GLU A 233 -0.19 8.26 -14.59
N LEU A 234 0.28 8.12 -13.36
CA LEU A 234 0.21 6.92 -12.55
C LEU A 234 -0.80 7.12 -11.43
N VAL A 235 -1.56 6.08 -11.13
CA VAL A 235 -2.55 6.06 -10.06
C VAL A 235 -2.19 5.01 -9.02
N TRP A 236 -2.49 5.30 -7.76
CA TRP A 236 -2.58 4.30 -6.70
C TRP A 236 -3.89 4.47 -5.95
N GLU A 237 -4.64 3.38 -5.77
CA GLU A 237 -5.94 3.36 -5.09
C GLU A 237 -5.84 2.61 -3.77
N ARG A 238 -6.48 3.15 -2.74
CA ARG A 238 -6.55 2.62 -1.37
C ARG A 238 -7.94 2.82 -0.81
N ARG A 239 -8.19 2.27 0.39
CA ARG A 239 -9.49 2.34 1.08
C ARG A 239 -10.63 1.89 0.17
N ALA A 240 -10.45 0.75 -0.51
CA ALA A 240 -11.40 0.20 -1.48
C ALA A 240 -11.80 1.18 -2.61
N GLY A 241 -10.89 2.07 -3.00
CA GLY A 241 -11.10 3.08 -4.06
C GLY A 241 -11.55 4.45 -3.56
N GLU A 242 -11.87 4.61 -2.27
CA GLU A 242 -12.22 5.91 -1.67
C GLU A 242 -11.07 6.92 -1.75
N ILE A 243 -9.82 6.45 -1.65
CA ILE A 243 -8.62 7.28 -1.76
C ILE A 243 -7.88 6.92 -3.05
N ARG A 244 -7.89 7.87 -3.99
CA ARG A 244 -7.14 7.80 -5.24
C ARG A 244 -6.01 8.83 -5.24
N HIS A 245 -4.78 8.35 -5.24
CA HIS A 245 -3.59 9.18 -5.40
C HIS A 245 -3.14 9.16 -6.85
N THR A 246 -2.67 10.30 -7.37
CA THR A 246 -2.05 10.39 -8.70
C THR A 246 -0.66 11.02 -8.63
N ALA A 247 0.20 10.55 -9.51
CA ALA A 247 1.56 11.03 -9.71
C ALA A 247 1.87 11.06 -11.21
N ARG A 248 2.84 11.88 -11.62
CA ARG A 248 3.32 11.96 -13.00
C ARG A 248 4.80 11.67 -13.08
N LEU A 249 5.19 10.90 -14.09
CA LEU A 249 6.59 10.63 -14.35
C LEU A 249 7.27 11.84 -14.98
N ARG A 250 8.35 12.33 -14.38
CA ARG A 250 9.19 13.39 -14.95
C ARG A 250 10.30 12.79 -15.83
N ILE A 251 10.87 13.62 -16.72
CA ILE A 251 11.90 13.22 -17.69
C ILE A 251 13.24 12.80 -17.05
N ASP A 252 13.42 13.14 -15.78
CA ASP A 252 14.52 12.71 -14.91
C ASP A 252 14.26 11.34 -14.25
N GLY A 253 13.10 10.72 -14.47
CA GLY A 253 12.74 9.48 -13.78
C GLY A 253 12.36 9.70 -12.31
N THR A 254 11.94 10.91 -11.93
CA THR A 254 11.36 11.20 -10.62
C THR A 254 9.83 11.28 -10.67
N PHE A 255 9.18 11.07 -9.53
CA PHE A 255 7.72 11.15 -9.38
C PHE A 255 7.33 12.54 -8.92
N LEU A 256 6.49 13.23 -9.68
CA LEU A 256 5.79 14.44 -9.24
C LEU A 256 4.40 14.06 -8.73
N LEU A 257 4.07 14.36 -7.48
CA LEU A 257 2.72 14.15 -6.97
C LEU A 257 1.73 15.17 -7.55
N ALA A 258 0.43 14.82 -7.54
CA ALA A 258 -0.64 15.69 -8.04
C ALA A 258 -0.79 17.05 -7.31
N ASP A 259 -0.19 17.19 -6.12
CA ASP A 259 -0.07 18.50 -5.44
C ASP A 259 0.87 19.47 -6.17
N GLY A 260 1.68 19.00 -7.12
CA GLY A 260 2.56 19.81 -7.95
C GLY A 260 3.84 20.31 -7.26
N GLU A 261 4.00 20.04 -5.96
CA GLU A 261 5.12 20.55 -5.15
C GLU A 261 6.08 19.44 -4.72
N ARG A 262 5.58 18.22 -4.47
CA ARG A 262 6.41 17.13 -3.94
C ARG A 262 6.96 16.23 -5.05
N VAL A 263 8.29 16.15 -5.11
CA VAL A 263 9.05 15.31 -6.03
C VAL A 263 9.81 14.23 -5.26
N PHE A 264 9.78 12.99 -5.76
CA PHE A 264 10.44 11.83 -5.14
C PHE A 264 11.30 11.06 -6.13
N ALA A 265 12.44 10.57 -5.66
CA ALA A 265 13.39 9.74 -6.40
C ALA A 265 12.87 8.32 -6.69
N THR A 266 11.98 7.80 -5.84
CA THR A 266 11.52 6.40 -5.93
C THR A 266 10.00 6.27 -5.83
N PRO A 267 9.40 5.25 -6.47
CA PRO A 267 7.96 4.98 -6.35
C PRO A 267 7.55 4.68 -4.90
N SER A 268 8.43 4.02 -4.13
CA SER A 268 8.19 3.67 -2.73
C SER A 268 8.23 4.89 -1.80
N ALA A 269 9.10 5.88 -2.06
CA ALA A 269 9.11 7.14 -1.33
C ALA A 269 7.81 7.94 -1.59
N ALA A 270 7.38 8.04 -2.85
CA ALA A 270 6.12 8.68 -3.23
C ALA A 270 4.90 8.02 -2.55
N ALA A 271 4.84 6.67 -2.54
CA ALA A 271 3.77 5.93 -1.86
C ALA A 271 3.82 6.13 -0.33
N THR A 272 5.00 6.08 0.27
CA THR A 272 5.19 6.28 1.71
C THR A 272 4.76 7.68 2.16
N ALA A 273 5.11 8.72 1.39
CA ALA A 273 4.76 10.12 1.69
C ALA A 273 3.26 10.47 1.50
N LEU A 274 2.49 9.57 0.89
CA LEU A 274 1.04 9.71 0.69
C LEU A 274 0.22 8.91 1.71
N SER A 275 0.68 7.72 2.06
CA SER A 275 0.00 6.82 2.99
C SER A 275 0.37 7.04 4.45
N GLY A 276 1.54 7.64 4.73
CA GLY A 276 2.14 7.71 6.05
C GLY A 276 2.78 6.39 6.53
N LYS A 277 2.79 5.36 5.68
CA LYS A 277 3.23 3.98 5.99
C LYS A 277 4.18 3.49 4.90
N HIS A 278 5.06 2.53 5.19
CA HIS A 278 5.93 2.01 4.14
C HIS A 278 5.15 1.11 3.18
N HIS A 279 5.17 1.45 1.89
CA HIS A 279 4.61 0.65 0.80
C HIS A 279 5.64 0.45 -0.31
N HIS A 280 5.64 -0.75 -0.89
CA HIS A 280 6.41 -1.11 -2.07
C HIS A 280 5.79 -0.45 -3.32
N GLY A 281 6.43 0.62 -3.78
CA GLY A 281 5.84 1.50 -4.79
C GLY A 281 5.64 0.85 -6.16
N TRP A 282 6.48 -0.13 -6.54
CA TRP A 282 6.38 -0.78 -7.85
C TRP A 282 5.05 -1.53 -8.05
N THR A 283 4.50 -2.11 -6.98
CA THR A 283 3.19 -2.80 -6.99
C THR A 283 2.02 -1.87 -6.70
N ALA A 284 2.27 -0.73 -6.05
CA ALA A 284 1.26 0.27 -5.69
C ALA A 284 0.84 1.13 -6.90
N TRP A 285 1.81 1.64 -7.66
CA TRP A 285 1.56 2.54 -8.79
C TRP A 285 1.20 1.78 -10.06
N ARG A 286 0.09 2.19 -10.69
CA ARG A 286 -0.45 1.65 -11.94
C ARG A 286 -0.56 2.73 -13.00
N ARG A 287 -0.35 2.38 -14.27
CA ARG A 287 -0.59 3.29 -15.41
C ARG A 287 -2.08 3.61 -15.52
N THR A 288 -2.43 4.88 -15.70
CA THR A 288 -3.81 5.28 -16.02
C THR A 288 -4.24 4.81 -17.42
N ALA A 289 -3.29 4.59 -18.33
CA ALA A 289 -3.56 4.20 -19.72
C ALA A 289 -4.03 2.75 -19.88
N ASP A 290 -3.47 1.80 -19.12
CA ASP A 290 -3.71 0.36 -19.29
C ASP A 290 -3.89 -0.43 -17.97
N GLY A 291 -3.80 0.22 -16.80
CA GLY A 291 -3.98 -0.41 -15.49
C GLY A 291 -2.80 -1.27 -14.99
N ARG A 292 -1.75 -1.48 -15.79
CA ARG A 292 -0.59 -2.28 -15.41
C ARG A 292 0.23 -1.58 -14.34
N SER A 293 0.74 -2.35 -13.38
CA SER A 293 1.62 -1.84 -12.33
C SER A 293 3.04 -1.61 -12.86
N LEU A 294 3.82 -0.76 -12.20
CA LEU A 294 5.24 -0.60 -12.54
C LEU A 294 6.03 -1.91 -12.34
N ALA A 295 5.58 -2.81 -11.45
CA ALA A 295 6.15 -4.14 -11.28
C ALA A 295 5.94 -5.04 -12.52
N ASP A 296 4.77 -4.97 -13.16
CA ASP A 296 4.50 -5.69 -14.42
C ASP A 296 5.43 -5.20 -15.54
N LEU A 297 5.65 -3.88 -15.62
CA LEU A 297 6.54 -3.27 -16.61
C LEU A 297 8.01 -3.62 -16.35
N ARG A 298 8.41 -3.74 -15.08
CA ARG A 298 9.73 -4.26 -14.69
C ARG A 298 9.92 -5.71 -15.11
N ALA A 299 8.88 -6.55 -15.05
CA ALA A 299 8.92 -7.91 -15.60
C ALA A 299 9.02 -7.92 -17.13
N ASP A 300 8.26 -7.05 -17.83
CA ASP A 300 8.39 -6.86 -19.28
C ASP A 300 9.82 -6.44 -19.69
N LEU A 301 10.45 -5.54 -18.93
CA LEU A 301 11.83 -5.08 -19.15
C LEU A 301 12.83 -6.24 -19.04
N ARG A 302 12.70 -7.06 -17.99
CA ARG A 302 13.49 -8.29 -17.84
C ARG A 302 13.32 -9.23 -19.04
N ALA A 303 12.09 -9.51 -19.44
CA ALA A 303 11.77 -10.39 -20.57
C ALA A 303 12.18 -9.84 -21.96
N ARG A 304 12.63 -8.58 -22.02
CA ARG A 304 13.31 -7.97 -23.19
C ARG A 304 14.83 -8.03 -23.08
N GLY A 305 15.40 -7.92 -21.87
CA GLY A 305 16.84 -8.04 -21.63
C GLY A 305 17.38 -9.48 -21.74
N ASP A 306 16.53 -10.47 -21.45
CA ASP A 306 16.85 -11.90 -21.56
C ASP A 306 16.79 -12.44 -23.03
N ARG A 307 16.69 -11.57 -24.05
CA ARG A 307 16.33 -11.93 -25.45
C ARG A 307 17.33 -11.42 -26.51
#